data_AF-A0A6I4UJZ6-F1
#
_entry.id   AF-A0A6I4UJZ6-F1
#
_cell.length_a   1.000
_cell.length_b   1.000
_cell.length_c   1.000
_cell.angle_alpha   90.00
_cell.angle_beta   90.00
_cell.angle_gamma   90.00
#
_symmetry.space_group_name_H-M   'P 1'
#
loop_
_entity.id
_entity.type
_entity.pdbx_description
1 polymer ?
#
loop_
_entity_poly.entity_id
_entity_poly.type
_entity_poly.pdbx_seq_one_letter_code
_entity_poly.pdbx_strand_id
1 'polypeptide(L)'
;MIEPPSLESKVLASVFVATSSGDVSLTLARGEVLMVAGPNGAGKSALLYSIYRSIGKGLADYYAGHRQITFNHGWENVSSDKDQLATYQFENFSSSNRYKNHWSEDVFNSIIKRLFQDEVKYNSDLVELLDHDPINAQKFKKTNPSPIAKLNSVFDAARMAVRFEVDVRGLRATRGIGKYDIDQLSDGERAALFIAGAILIQDPAYPLHACVHNVPQ
;
A
#
# COMPACT_ATOMS: atom_id res chain seq x y z
N MET A 1 22.59 9.31 -22.85
CA MET A 1 21.96 8.03 -23.23
C MET A 1 22.16 7.08 -22.06
N ILE A 2 21.08 6.70 -21.37
CA ILE A 2 21.13 5.73 -20.27
C ILE A 2 20.74 4.40 -20.91
N GLU A 3 21.64 3.42 -20.89
CA GLU A 3 21.32 2.06 -21.35
C GLU A 3 20.14 1.50 -20.54
N PRO A 4 19.21 0.75 -21.17
CA PRO A 4 18.12 0.16 -20.43
C PRO A 4 18.67 -0.84 -19.41
N PRO A 5 18.18 -0.83 -18.16
CA PRO A 5 18.59 -1.79 -17.14
C PRO A 5 18.43 -3.23 -17.66
N SER A 6 19.48 -4.04 -17.51
CA SER A 6 19.51 -5.46 -17.86
C SER A 6 18.40 -6.24 -17.14
N LEU A 7 17.92 -7.34 -17.72
CA LEU A 7 16.76 -8.10 -17.22
C LEU A 7 16.89 -8.52 -15.74
N GLU A 8 18.11 -8.75 -15.25
CA GLU A 8 18.41 -9.05 -13.85
C GLU A 8 18.09 -7.91 -12.88
N SER A 9 18.23 -6.65 -13.33
CA SER A 9 17.95 -5.46 -12.51
C SER A 9 16.46 -5.11 -12.38
N LYS A 10 15.56 -5.92 -12.98
CA LYS A 10 14.10 -5.77 -12.88
C LYS A 10 13.46 -6.77 -11.93
N VAL A 11 14.13 -7.87 -11.59
CA VAL A 11 13.58 -8.91 -10.72
C VAL A 11 13.54 -8.40 -9.28
N LEU A 12 12.36 -8.32 -8.69
CA LEU A 12 12.16 -7.91 -7.30
C LEU A 12 12.19 -9.09 -6.33
N ALA A 13 11.64 -10.23 -6.75
CA ALA A 13 11.63 -11.45 -5.93
C ALA A 13 11.55 -12.68 -6.82
N SER A 14 12.27 -13.73 -6.43
CA SER A 14 12.09 -15.08 -6.93
C SER A 14 11.66 -15.96 -5.78
N VAL A 15 10.51 -16.63 -5.92
CA VAL A 15 9.96 -17.48 -4.88
C VAL A 15 9.80 -18.89 -5.41
N PHE A 16 10.24 -19.85 -4.61
CA PHE A 16 10.03 -21.27 -4.87
C PHE A 16 8.82 -21.76 -4.08
N VAL A 17 7.93 -22.42 -4.79
CA VAL A 17 6.69 -22.97 -4.24
C VAL A 17 6.73 -24.47 -4.43
N ALA A 18 6.88 -25.21 -3.34
CA ALA A 18 6.75 -26.66 -3.38
C ALA A 18 5.29 -27.04 -3.65
N THR A 19 5.04 -27.79 -4.72
CA THR A 19 3.73 -28.34 -5.06
C THR A 19 3.78 -29.87 -5.06
N SER A 20 2.62 -30.53 -5.04
CA SER A 20 2.55 -32.00 -5.15
C SER A 20 3.08 -32.53 -6.48
N SER A 21 3.19 -31.68 -7.50
CA SER A 21 3.75 -31.99 -8.82
C SER A 21 5.21 -31.56 -8.99
N GLY A 22 5.87 -31.06 -7.93
CA GLY A 22 7.23 -30.54 -7.96
C GLY A 22 7.31 -29.05 -7.63
N ASP A 23 8.52 -28.50 -7.63
CA ASP A 23 8.75 -27.10 -7.28
C ASP A 23 8.41 -26.18 -8.46
N VAL A 24 7.65 -25.12 -8.18
CA VAL A 24 7.35 -24.06 -9.15
C VAL A 24 8.12 -22.81 -8.74
N SER A 25 8.92 -22.27 -9.66
CA SER A 25 9.55 -20.96 -9.48
C SER A 25 8.61 -19.86 -10.01
N LEU A 26 8.44 -18.82 -9.20
CA LEU A 26 7.70 -17.61 -9.56
C LEU A 26 8.66 -16.42 -9.46
N THR A 27 8.78 -15.68 -10.54
CA THR A 27 9.58 -14.45 -10.58
C THR A 27 8.64 -13.26 -10.71
N LEU A 28 8.85 -12.25 -9.87
CA LEU A 28 8.12 -10.99 -9.88
C LEU A 28 9.06 -9.86 -10.25
N ALA A 29 8.79 -9.19 -11.36
CA ALA A 29 9.52 -7.99 -11.77
C ALA A 29 8.85 -6.71 -11.28
N ARG A 30 9.61 -5.61 -11.29
CA ARG A 30 9.12 -4.29 -10.88
C ARG A 30 7.94 -3.85 -11.74
N GLY A 31 6.84 -3.52 -11.08
CA GLY A 31 5.59 -3.08 -11.74
C GLY A 31 4.70 -4.22 -12.23
N GLU A 32 5.10 -5.49 -12.04
CA GLU A 32 4.24 -6.63 -12.34
C GLU A 32 3.19 -6.84 -11.26
N VAL A 33 2.01 -7.30 -11.68
CA VAL A 33 0.90 -7.67 -10.81
C VAL A 33 0.63 -9.16 -10.99
N LEU A 34 0.78 -9.93 -9.91
CA LEU A 34 0.48 -11.36 -9.88
C LEU A 34 -0.88 -11.62 -9.23
N MET A 35 -1.76 -12.30 -9.97
CA MET A 35 -3.03 -12.79 -9.47
C MET A 35 -2.97 -14.30 -9.26
N VAL A 36 -3.23 -14.75 -8.03
CA VAL A 36 -3.35 -16.17 -7.70
C VAL A 36 -4.82 -16.52 -7.55
N ALA A 37 -5.34 -17.37 -8.45
CA ALA A 37 -6.73 -17.82 -8.48
C ALA A 37 -6.84 -19.34 -8.33
N GLY A 38 -8.00 -19.82 -7.84
CA GLY A 38 -8.25 -21.25 -7.60
C GLY A 38 -9.37 -21.47 -6.57
N PRO A 39 -9.86 -22.71 -6.42
CA PRO A 39 -10.97 -23.02 -5.52
C PRO A 39 -10.64 -22.74 -4.04
N ASN A 40 -11.68 -22.66 -3.21
CA ASN A 40 -11.50 -22.56 -1.76
C ASN A 40 -10.73 -23.79 -1.25
N GLY A 41 -9.77 -23.58 -0.36
CA GLY A 41 -8.89 -24.65 0.13
C GLY A 41 -7.68 -24.99 -0.75
N ALA A 42 -7.55 -24.43 -1.96
CA ALA A 42 -6.43 -24.70 -2.88
C ALA A 42 -5.04 -24.16 -2.41
N GLY A 43 -4.90 -23.69 -1.18
CA GLY A 43 -3.63 -23.22 -0.65
C GLY A 43 -3.21 -21.80 -1.03
N LYS A 44 -4.03 -21.01 -1.74
CA LYS A 44 -3.69 -19.63 -2.18
C LYS A 44 -3.13 -18.72 -1.06
N SER A 45 -3.79 -18.68 0.09
CA SER A 45 -3.32 -17.88 1.24
C SER A 45 -2.04 -18.45 1.86
N ALA A 46 -1.87 -19.77 1.84
CA ALA A 46 -0.64 -20.41 2.31
C ALA A 46 0.53 -20.10 1.36
N LEU A 47 0.27 -20.06 0.05
CA LEU A 47 1.22 -19.62 -0.96
C LEU A 47 1.64 -18.16 -0.75
N LEU A 48 0.69 -17.23 -0.67
CA LEU A 48 0.98 -15.81 -0.42
C LEU A 48 1.75 -15.60 0.90
N TYR A 49 1.43 -16.40 1.92
CA TYR A 49 2.16 -16.38 3.18
C TYR A 49 3.61 -16.87 3.05
N SER A 50 3.85 -17.96 2.31
CA SER A 50 5.20 -18.46 2.05
C SER A 50 6.03 -17.43 1.28
N ILE A 51 5.43 -16.79 0.27
CA ILE A 51 6.05 -15.68 -0.47
C ILE A 51 6.45 -14.56 0.50
N TYR A 52 5.49 -14.08 1.31
CA TYR A 52 5.74 -12.99 2.25
C TYR A 52 6.88 -13.29 3.23
N ARG A 53 6.90 -14.50 3.82
CA ARG A 53 7.99 -14.90 4.73
C ARG A 53 9.35 -15.01 4.05
N SER A 54 9.39 -15.36 2.76
CA SER A 54 10.64 -15.51 2.01
C SER A 54 11.33 -14.18 1.66
N ILE A 55 10.55 -13.08 1.54
CA ILE A 55 11.09 -11.77 1.13
C ILE A 55 11.87 -11.07 2.26
N GLY A 56 11.54 -11.37 3.52
CA GLY A 56 12.19 -10.79 4.70
C GLY A 56 11.41 -9.63 5.33
N LYS A 57 11.66 -9.39 6.62
CA LYS A 57 10.94 -8.41 7.44
C LYS A 57 11.17 -6.98 6.93
N GLY A 58 10.09 -6.21 6.77
CA GLY A 58 10.12 -4.80 6.37
C GLY A 58 10.32 -4.54 4.87
N LEU A 59 10.54 -5.58 4.07
CA LEU A 59 10.75 -5.49 2.61
C LEU A 59 9.47 -5.73 1.79
N ALA A 60 8.44 -6.30 2.42
CA ALA A 60 7.12 -6.44 1.86
C ALA A 60 6.07 -6.06 2.92
N ASP A 61 4.92 -5.57 2.45
CA ASP A 61 3.73 -5.40 3.27
C ASP A 61 2.71 -6.49 2.90
N TYR A 62 2.07 -7.09 3.92
CA TYR A 62 1.02 -8.09 3.72
C TYR A 62 -0.33 -7.56 4.19
N TYR A 63 -1.32 -7.66 3.30
CA TYR A 63 -2.69 -7.22 3.57
C TYR A 63 -3.65 -8.41 3.44
N ALA A 64 -4.26 -8.85 4.54
CA ALA A 64 -5.24 -9.95 4.48
C ALA A 64 -6.58 -9.46 3.94
N GLY A 65 -7.23 -10.27 3.11
CA GLY A 65 -8.55 -9.95 2.54
C GLY A 65 -9.75 -10.18 3.48
N HIS A 66 -9.56 -10.59 4.74
CA HIS A 66 -10.68 -10.85 5.64
C HIS A 66 -11.18 -9.54 6.27
N ARG A 67 -12.42 -9.18 5.89
CA ARG A 67 -13.07 -7.89 6.05
C ARG A 67 -13.46 -7.58 7.49
N GLN A 68 -12.84 -6.55 8.05
CA GLN A 68 -13.54 -5.45 8.71
C GLN A 68 -12.75 -4.18 8.38
N ILE A 69 -13.24 -3.40 7.41
CA ILE A 69 -12.79 -2.02 7.17
C ILE A 69 -13.81 -1.13 7.89
N THR A 70 -13.85 -1.26 9.20
CA THR A 70 -14.70 -0.48 10.08
C THR A 70 -13.83 0.47 10.90
N PHE A 71 -14.37 1.63 11.23
CA PHE A 71 -13.71 2.60 12.09
C PHE A 71 -14.35 2.51 13.47
N ASN A 72 -13.77 1.74 14.40
CA ASN A 72 -14.29 1.72 15.77
C ASN A 72 -13.81 2.93 16.59
N HIS A 73 -12.63 3.51 16.30
CA HIS A 73 -12.00 4.56 17.15
C HIS A 73 -11.38 5.77 16.42
N GLY A 74 -11.68 5.99 15.13
CA GLY A 74 -11.11 7.09 14.33
C GLY A 74 -9.62 6.90 14.03
N TRP A 75 -9.19 7.29 12.83
CA TRP A 75 -7.81 7.06 12.36
C TRP A 75 -6.74 7.92 13.08
N GLU A 76 -7.16 8.96 13.80
CA GLU A 76 -6.29 9.90 14.51
C GLU A 76 -5.44 9.22 15.61
N ASN A 77 -6.00 8.21 16.27
CA ASN A 77 -5.40 7.53 17.43
C ASN A 77 -4.44 6.39 17.06
N VAL A 78 -4.32 6.03 15.77
CA VAL A 78 -3.48 4.89 15.33
C VAL A 78 -2.02 5.30 15.22
N SER A 79 -1.08 4.46 15.65
CA SER A 79 0.35 4.76 15.53
C SER A 79 0.77 4.84 14.05
N SER A 80 1.58 5.85 13.70
CA SER A 80 2.14 6.00 12.34
C SER A 80 3.38 5.15 12.10
N ASP A 81 3.87 4.44 13.12
CA ASP A 81 5.15 3.77 13.08
C ASP A 81 5.07 2.47 12.26
N LYS A 82 5.57 2.55 11.02
CA LYS A 82 5.64 1.44 10.07
C LYS A 82 6.45 0.26 10.60
N ASP A 83 7.55 0.52 11.31
CA ASP A 83 8.46 -0.54 11.74
C ASP A 83 7.88 -1.31 12.93
N GLN A 84 7.16 -0.62 13.81
CA GLN A 84 6.35 -1.27 14.84
C GLN A 84 5.27 -2.13 14.19
N LEU A 85 4.51 -1.60 13.24
CA LEU A 85 3.47 -2.35 12.54
C LEU A 85 4.03 -3.56 11.79
N ALA A 86 5.15 -3.41 11.08
CA ALA A 86 5.82 -4.50 10.36
C ALA A 86 6.38 -5.55 11.32
N THR A 87 6.88 -5.14 12.48
CA THR A 87 7.32 -6.04 13.55
C THR A 87 6.17 -6.85 14.11
N TYR A 88 5.10 -6.17 14.53
CA TYR A 88 3.89 -6.82 15.01
C TYR A 88 3.28 -7.75 13.95
N GLN A 89 3.29 -7.36 12.67
CA GLN A 89 2.83 -8.19 11.55
C GLN A 89 3.67 -9.45 11.41
N PHE A 90 4.99 -9.32 11.34
CA PHE A 90 5.90 -10.44 11.12
C PHE A 90 5.87 -11.44 12.28
N GLU A 91 5.78 -10.95 13.53
CA GLU A 91 5.81 -11.76 14.74
C GLU A 91 4.46 -12.43 15.06
N ASN A 92 3.33 -11.74 14.86
CA ASN A 92 2.00 -12.28 15.19
C ASN A 92 1.34 -13.05 14.03
N PHE A 93 2.07 -13.29 12.94
CA PHE A 93 1.61 -14.07 11.80
C PHE A 93 1.61 -15.58 12.09
N SER A 94 0.61 -16.04 12.87
CA SER A 94 0.35 -17.46 13.15
C SER A 94 -1.01 -17.92 12.60
N SER A 95 -1.10 -19.19 12.20
CA SER A 95 -2.24 -19.80 11.51
C SER A 95 -3.57 -19.76 12.31
N SER A 96 -3.48 -19.57 13.63
CA SER A 96 -4.57 -19.49 14.62
C SER A 96 -5.19 -18.10 14.77
N ASN A 97 -4.49 -17.03 14.38
CA ASN A 97 -5.01 -15.65 14.47
C ASN A 97 -5.87 -15.25 13.25
N ARG A 98 -6.39 -16.20 12.47
CA ARG A 98 -7.17 -15.92 11.25
C ARG A 98 -8.58 -15.38 11.48
N TYR A 99 -9.11 -15.47 12.70
CA TYR A 99 -10.55 -15.34 12.96
C TYR A 99 -10.96 -14.20 13.93
N LYS A 100 -10.00 -13.51 14.57
CA LYS A 100 -10.28 -12.40 15.51
C LYS A 100 -9.21 -11.32 15.39
N ASN A 101 -9.29 -10.46 14.38
CA ASN A 101 -8.25 -9.46 14.12
C ASN A 101 -8.80 -8.04 14.13
N HIS A 102 -8.56 -7.31 15.23
CA HIS A 102 -8.55 -5.83 15.24
C HIS A 102 -7.47 -5.26 14.27
N TRP A 103 -6.54 -6.11 13.82
CA TRP A 103 -5.40 -5.76 12.97
C TRP A 103 -5.76 -5.14 11.61
N SER A 104 -6.87 -5.55 10.97
CA SER A 104 -7.25 -4.98 9.67
C SER A 104 -7.65 -3.50 9.76
N GLU A 105 -8.22 -3.09 10.90
CA GLU A 105 -8.59 -1.69 11.16
C GLU A 105 -7.34 -0.84 11.38
N ASP A 106 -6.36 -1.33 12.16
CA ASP A 106 -5.10 -0.62 12.40
C ASP A 106 -4.30 -0.41 11.11
N VAL A 107 -4.25 -1.43 10.24
CA VAL A 107 -3.55 -1.31 8.96
C VAL A 107 -4.26 -0.30 8.05
N PHE A 108 -5.59 -0.37 7.93
CA PHE A 108 -6.35 0.61 7.15
C PHE A 108 -6.14 2.03 7.70
N ASN A 109 -6.27 2.23 9.00
CA ASN A 109 -6.08 3.53 9.64
C ASN A 109 -4.64 4.05 9.48
N SER A 110 -3.63 3.17 9.53
CA SER A 110 -2.24 3.57 9.29
C SER A 110 -2.03 4.07 7.86
N ILE A 111 -2.69 3.47 6.87
CA ILE A 111 -2.67 3.94 5.48
C ILE A 111 -3.27 5.34 5.39
N ILE A 112 -4.44 5.56 6.00
CA ILE A 112 -5.08 6.88 6.01
C ILE A 112 -4.19 7.92 6.68
N LYS A 113 -3.63 7.59 7.85
CA LYS A 113 -2.76 8.50 8.60
C LYS A 113 -1.52 8.88 7.82
N ARG A 114 -0.89 7.91 7.13
CA ARG A 114 0.29 8.16 6.28
C ARG A 114 -0.06 8.97 5.04
N LEU A 115 -1.17 8.68 4.37
CA LEU A 115 -1.65 9.52 3.26
C LEU A 115 -1.87 10.97 3.70
N PHE A 116 -2.48 11.18 4.87
CA PHE A 116 -2.66 12.52 5.44
C PHE A 116 -1.31 13.20 5.74
N GLN A 117 -0.38 12.48 6.38
CA GLN A 117 0.97 12.99 6.67
C GLN A 117 1.74 13.37 5.40
N ASP A 118 1.69 12.53 4.36
CA ASP A 118 2.34 12.79 3.08
C ASP A 118 1.73 14.01 2.37
N GLU A 119 0.40 14.20 2.45
CA GLU A 119 -0.27 15.38 1.90
C GLU A 119 0.10 16.66 2.66
N VAL A 120 0.14 16.60 3.99
CA VAL A 120 0.57 17.73 4.83
C VAL A 120 2.02 18.11 4.54
N LYS A 121 2.91 17.11 4.43
CA LYS A 121 4.31 17.32 4.06
C LYS A 121 4.42 17.97 2.68
N TYR A 122 3.73 17.43 1.68
CA TYR A 122 3.71 18.00 0.33
C TYR A 122 3.27 19.47 0.32
N ASN A 123 2.22 19.82 1.09
CA ASN A 123 1.74 21.18 1.18
C ASN A 123 2.74 22.11 1.88
N SER A 124 3.39 21.64 2.94
CA SER A 124 4.46 22.37 3.63
C SER A 124 5.64 22.66 2.69
N ASP A 125 6.14 21.64 2.01
CA ASP A 125 7.25 21.74 1.06
C ASP A 125 6.90 22.71 -0.09
N LEU A 126 5.65 22.68 -0.57
CA LEU A 126 5.18 23.58 -1.60
C LEU A 126 5.12 25.05 -1.15
N VAL A 127 4.68 25.31 0.09
CA VAL A 127 4.63 26.67 0.65
C VAL A 127 6.04 27.23 0.81
N GLU A 128 6.97 26.45 1.35
CA GLU A 128 8.38 26.83 1.47
C GLU A 128 8.99 27.16 0.10
N LEU A 129 8.72 26.34 -0.92
CA LEU A 129 9.16 26.63 -2.28
C LEU A 129 8.50 27.88 -2.88
N LEU A 130 7.23 28.15 -2.57
CA LEU A 130 6.55 29.36 -3.05
C LEU A 130 7.15 30.63 -2.46
N ASP A 131 7.59 30.59 -1.19
CA ASP A 131 8.20 31.72 -0.51
C ASP A 131 9.61 32.03 -1.05
N HIS A 132 10.38 31.01 -1.42
CA HIS A 132 11.76 31.17 -1.92
C HIS A 132 11.88 31.29 -3.44
N ASP A 133 11.09 30.54 -4.20
CA ASP A 133 11.14 30.49 -5.68
C ASP A 133 9.76 30.16 -6.30
N PRO A 134 8.91 31.18 -6.52
CA PRO A 134 7.56 30.99 -7.06
C PRO A 134 7.51 30.29 -8.42
N ILE A 135 8.55 30.46 -9.26
CA ILE A 135 8.61 29.87 -10.60
C ILE A 135 8.84 28.36 -10.49
N ASN A 136 9.82 27.96 -9.69
CA ASN A 136 10.08 26.54 -9.45
C ASN A 136 8.96 25.87 -8.66
N ALA A 137 8.28 26.57 -7.76
CA ALA A 137 7.11 26.05 -7.06
C ALA A 137 5.94 25.71 -8.00
N GLN A 138 5.66 26.59 -8.98
CA GLN A 138 4.65 26.29 -10.01
C GLN A 138 5.04 25.10 -10.88
N LYS A 139 6.33 24.98 -11.22
CA LYS A 139 6.85 23.82 -11.96
C LYS A 139 6.71 22.54 -11.13
N PHE A 140 7.10 22.58 -9.86
CA PHE A 140 7.00 21.47 -8.92
C PHE A 140 5.56 20.97 -8.82
N LYS A 141 4.59 21.87 -8.60
CA LYS A 141 3.16 21.51 -8.52
C LYS A 141 2.64 20.85 -9.80
N LYS A 142 3.16 21.25 -10.98
CA LYS A 142 2.76 20.65 -12.27
C LYS A 142 3.39 19.27 -12.49
N THR A 143 4.64 19.05 -12.05
CA THR A 143 5.36 17.80 -12.28
C THR A 143 5.15 16.75 -11.19
N ASN A 144 4.81 17.18 -9.97
CA ASN A 144 4.67 16.34 -8.80
C ASN A 144 3.25 16.50 -8.23
N PRO A 145 2.27 15.71 -8.69
CA PRO A 145 0.93 15.75 -8.09
C PRO A 145 1.00 15.32 -6.62
N SER A 146 0.18 15.95 -5.78
CA SER A 146 0.07 15.59 -4.36
C SER A 146 -0.41 14.15 -4.17
N PRO A 147 -0.12 13.49 -3.04
CA PRO A 147 -0.64 12.16 -2.72
C PRO A 147 -2.16 12.03 -2.93
N ILE A 148 -2.95 13.02 -2.50
CA ILE A 148 -4.40 13.02 -2.70
C ILE A 148 -4.79 13.23 -4.16
N ALA A 149 -4.03 14.05 -4.92
CA ALA A 149 -4.25 14.18 -6.35
C ALA A 149 -3.96 12.87 -7.11
N LYS A 150 -2.92 12.12 -6.71
CA LYS A 150 -2.62 10.79 -7.24
C LYS A 150 -3.71 9.77 -6.88
N LEU A 151 -4.20 9.80 -5.65
CA LEU A 151 -5.32 8.94 -5.22
C LEU A 151 -6.58 9.21 -6.05
N ASN A 152 -6.92 10.48 -6.25
CA ASN A 152 -8.07 10.88 -7.06
C ASN A 152 -7.90 10.48 -8.53
N SER A 153 -6.69 10.56 -9.11
CA SER A 153 -6.47 10.11 -10.49
C SER A 153 -6.66 8.60 -10.65
N VAL A 154 -6.30 7.80 -9.64
CA VAL A 154 -6.59 6.36 -9.62
C VAL A 154 -8.10 6.09 -9.54
N PHE A 155 -8.82 6.81 -8.69
CA PHE A 155 -10.29 6.68 -8.57
C PHE A 155 -11.02 7.11 -9.85
N ASP A 156 -10.58 8.21 -10.46
CA ASP A 156 -11.10 8.68 -11.75
C ASP A 156 -10.86 7.63 -12.85
N ALA A 157 -9.65 7.05 -12.92
CA ALA A 157 -9.33 5.98 -13.86
C ALA A 157 -10.17 4.70 -13.63
N ALA A 158 -10.49 4.40 -12.37
CA ALA A 158 -11.37 3.31 -11.98
C ALA A 158 -12.88 3.65 -12.13
N ARG A 159 -13.22 4.84 -12.63
CA ARG A 159 -14.60 5.36 -12.77
C ARG A 159 -15.37 5.37 -11.45
N MET A 160 -14.68 5.60 -10.35
CA MET A 160 -15.29 5.77 -9.04
C MET A 160 -15.72 7.22 -8.88
N ALA A 161 -16.98 7.44 -8.46
CA ALA A 161 -17.55 8.79 -8.34
C ALA A 161 -17.04 9.57 -7.11
N VAL A 162 -16.31 8.91 -6.22
CA VAL A 162 -15.79 9.50 -4.98
C VAL A 162 -14.48 10.20 -5.24
N ARG A 163 -14.33 11.38 -4.65
CA ARG A 163 -13.06 12.10 -4.57
C ARG A 163 -12.68 12.36 -3.12
N PHE A 164 -11.39 12.48 -2.89
CA PHE A 164 -10.81 12.74 -1.59
C PHE A 164 -10.22 14.14 -1.52
N GLU A 165 -10.32 14.74 -0.35
CA GLU A 165 -9.71 16.02 -0.01
C GLU A 165 -9.21 15.95 1.43
N VAL A 166 -8.20 16.75 1.74
CA VAL A 166 -7.72 16.92 3.12
C VAL A 166 -8.13 18.30 3.60
N ASP A 167 -8.76 18.36 4.76
CA ASP A 167 -9.10 19.60 5.46
C ASP A 167 -8.56 19.58 6.90
N VAL A 168 -8.94 20.58 7.70
CA VAL A 168 -8.53 20.70 9.11
C VAL A 168 -8.98 19.54 10.01
N ARG A 169 -9.99 18.76 9.58
CA ARG A 169 -10.51 17.57 10.27
C ARG A 169 -9.91 16.28 9.74
N GLY A 170 -9.13 16.35 8.65
CA GLY A 170 -8.45 15.20 8.08
C GLY A 170 -8.89 14.84 6.66
N LEU A 171 -8.82 13.55 6.36
CA LEU A 171 -9.23 13.02 5.06
C LEU A 171 -10.76 12.94 4.97
N ARG A 172 -11.33 13.61 3.97
CA ARG A 172 -12.77 13.63 3.67
C ARG A 172 -13.05 13.08 2.29
N ALA A 173 -14.24 12.53 2.12
CA ALA A 173 -14.74 12.05 0.84
C ALA A 173 -15.84 12.98 0.31
N THR A 174 -15.88 13.16 -1.01
CA THR A 174 -16.88 13.96 -1.71
C THR A 174 -17.50 13.15 -2.82
N ARG A 175 -18.83 13.18 -2.94
CA ARG A 175 -19.58 12.60 -4.04
C ARG A 175 -20.68 13.56 -4.48
N GLY A 176 -20.62 14.00 -5.74
CA GLY A 176 -21.49 15.07 -6.22
C GLY A 176 -21.28 16.36 -5.43
N ILE A 177 -22.32 16.84 -4.76
CA ILE A 177 -22.28 18.04 -3.90
C ILE A 177 -22.05 17.74 -2.41
N GLY A 178 -22.09 16.46 -2.01
CA GLY A 178 -22.04 16.05 -0.61
C GLY A 178 -20.62 15.72 -0.16
N LYS A 179 -20.20 16.30 0.97
CA LYS A 179 -18.96 15.98 1.69
C LYS A 179 -19.28 15.12 2.91
N TYR A 180 -18.55 14.03 3.10
CA TYR A 180 -18.76 13.07 4.17
C TYR A 180 -17.44 12.50 4.70
N ASP A 181 -17.51 11.86 5.86
CA ASP A 181 -16.36 11.21 6.48
C ASP A 181 -16.03 9.89 5.78
N ILE A 182 -14.76 9.47 5.84
CA ILE A 182 -14.32 8.22 5.22
C ILE A 182 -15.01 6.97 5.81
N ASP A 183 -15.63 7.09 6.98
CA ASP A 183 -16.44 6.06 7.63
C ASP A 183 -17.76 5.76 6.89
N GLN A 184 -18.23 6.70 6.08
CA GLN A 184 -19.47 6.60 5.29
C GLN A 184 -19.22 6.09 3.86
N LEU A 185 -17.98 5.78 3.51
CA LEU A 185 -17.67 5.10 2.25
C LEU A 185 -18.40 3.75 2.18
N SER A 186 -18.83 3.36 0.99
CA SER A 186 -19.31 1.98 0.75
C SER A 186 -18.15 0.97 0.87
N ASP A 187 -18.47 -0.31 1.08
CA ASP A 187 -17.46 -1.37 1.19
C ASP A 187 -16.52 -1.42 -0.03
N GLY A 188 -17.06 -1.16 -1.24
CA GLY A 188 -16.26 -1.09 -2.47
C GLY A 188 -15.32 0.11 -2.51
N GLU A 189 -15.79 1.28 -2.08
CA GLU A 189 -14.98 2.50 -1.98
C GLU A 189 -13.89 2.37 -0.91
N ARG A 190 -14.19 1.74 0.22
CA ARG A 190 -13.21 1.42 1.27
C ARG A 190 -12.13 0.47 0.77
N ALA A 191 -12.53 -0.60 0.08
CA ALA A 191 -11.59 -1.57 -0.49
C ALA A 191 -10.68 -0.92 -1.55
N ALA A 192 -11.25 -0.06 -2.40
CA ALA A 192 -10.47 0.68 -3.38
C ALA A 192 -9.48 1.65 -2.72
N LEU A 193 -9.93 2.39 -1.71
CA LEU A 193 -9.09 3.33 -0.95
C LEU A 193 -7.95 2.60 -0.25
N PHE A 194 -8.25 1.45 0.34
CA PHE A 194 -7.25 0.61 1.00
C PHE A 194 -6.16 0.17 0.03
N ILE A 195 -6.53 -0.40 -1.12
CA ILE A 195 -5.57 -0.92 -2.09
C ILE A 195 -4.76 0.24 -2.72
N ALA A 196 -5.44 1.28 -3.20
CA ALA A 196 -4.77 2.42 -3.82
C ALA A 196 -3.87 3.15 -2.82
N GLY A 197 -4.36 3.37 -1.60
CA GLY A 197 -3.59 4.00 -0.52
C GLY A 197 -2.36 3.19 -0.13
N ALA A 198 -2.50 1.88 0.06
CA ALA A 198 -1.40 0.97 0.41
C ALA A 198 -0.25 1.01 -0.62
N ILE A 199 -0.58 1.21 -1.91
CA ILE A 199 0.40 1.34 -2.98
C ILE A 199 1.02 2.73 -2.99
N LEU A 200 0.22 3.79 -2.85
CA LEU A 200 0.69 5.17 -2.94
C LEU A 200 1.63 5.60 -1.82
N ILE A 201 1.45 5.03 -0.62
CA ILE A 201 2.31 5.30 0.54
C ILE A 201 3.63 4.50 0.50
N GLN A 202 3.88 3.67 -0.52
CA GLN A 202 5.18 3.01 -0.65
C GLN A 202 6.21 4.04 -1.10
N ASP A 203 7.27 4.19 -0.30
CA ASP A 203 8.37 5.07 -0.66
C ASP A 203 9.13 4.45 -1.85
N PRO A 204 9.20 5.14 -3.01
CA PRO A 204 9.93 4.65 -4.18
C PRO A 204 11.44 4.52 -3.96
N ALA A 205 11.98 5.09 -2.88
CA ALA A 205 13.40 5.05 -2.53
C ALA A 205 13.80 3.83 -1.67
N TYR A 206 12.89 2.92 -1.31
CA TYR A 206 13.31 1.68 -0.66
C TYR A 206 14.21 0.87 -1.61
N PRO A 207 15.50 0.67 -1.26
CA PRO A 207 16.37 -0.15 -2.08
C PRO A 207 15.99 -1.61 -1.85
N LEU A 208 15.29 -2.21 -2.81
CA LEU A 208 15.16 -3.66 -2.93
C LEU A 208 16.50 -4.25 -3.42
N HIS A 209 17.56 -4.05 -2.65
CA HIS A 209 18.81 -4.79 -2.76
C HIS A 209 18.83 -5.93 -1.75
N ALA A 210 17.81 -6.78 -1.78
CA ALA A 210 17.80 -8.04 -1.07
C ALA A 210 17.62 -9.14 -2.11
N CYS A 211 18.73 -9.49 -2.78
CA CYS A 211 18.81 -10.76 -3.47
C CYS A 211 18.63 -11.87 -2.43
N VAL A 212 17.41 -12.40 -2.30
CA VAL A 212 17.14 -13.60 -1.53
C VAL A 212 17.73 -14.78 -2.31
N HIS A 213 19.01 -15.04 -2.10
CA HIS A 213 19.62 -16.32 -2.45
C HIS A 213 19.44 -17.25 -1.26
N ASN A 214 18.31 -17.96 -1.22
CA ASN A 214 18.17 -19.11 -0.34
C ASN A 214 18.24 -20.36 -1.21
N VAL A 215 19.46 -20.78 -1.54
CA VAL A 215 19.73 -22.10 -2.11
C VAL A 215 19.95 -23.03 -0.91
N PRO A 216 19.11 -24.05 -0.69
CA PRO A 216 19.40 -25.05 0.32
C PRO A 216 20.63 -25.86 -0.12
N GLN A 217 21.63 -25.97 0.77
CA GLN A 217 22.66 -27.01 0.70
C GLN A 217 22.11 -28.34 1.22
#